data_AF-A0A352WN11-F1
#
_entry.id   AF-A0A352WN11-F1
#
_cell.length_a   1.000
_cell.length_b   1.000
_cell.length_c   1.000
_cell.angle_alpha   90.00
_cell.angle_beta   90.00
_cell.angle_gamma   90.00
#
_symmetry.space_group_name_H-M   'P 1'
#
loop_
_entity.id
_entity.type
_entity.pdbx_description
1 polymer ?
#
loop_
_entity_poly.entity_id
_entity_poly.type
_entity_poly.pdbx_seq_one_letter_code
_entity_poly.pdbx_strand_id
1 'polypeptide(L)' 'EIFQPHFTSKEKGTGLGLFITDSIVRQLNGRITLRSFPGQGSVFGLEFLVK' A
#
# COMPACT_ATOMS: atom_id res chain seq x y z
N GLU A 1 -9.97 -5.53 -1.38
CA GLU A 1 -9.23 -4.35 -0.88
C GLU A 1 -7.84 -4.33 -1.52
N ILE A 2 -7.29 -3.17 -1.90
CA ILE A 2 -6.05 -3.13 -2.70
C ILE A 2 -4.80 -3.67 -1.97
N PHE A 3 -4.88 -3.79 -0.64
CA PHE A 3 -3.83 -4.32 0.23
C PHE A 3 -3.87 -5.84 0.38
N GLN A 4 -4.80 -6.54 -0.28
CA GLN A 4 -4.87 -8.00 -0.23
C GLN A 4 -3.75 -8.65 -1.05
N PRO A 5 -3.26 -9.84 -0.63
CA PRO A 5 -2.30 -10.59 -1.42
C PRO A 5 -2.90 -10.93 -2.80
N HIS A 6 -2.06 -10.92 -3.83
CA HIS A 6 -2.41 -11.21 -5.23
C HIS A 6 -3.33 -10.19 -5.91
N PHE A 7 -3.65 -9.05 -5.28
CA PHE A 7 -4.36 -7.97 -5.96
C PHE A 7 -3.47 -7.26 -6.99
N THR A 8 -3.86 -7.29 -8.27
CA THR A 8 -3.16 -6.61 -9.36
C THR A 8 -4.15 -6.21 -10.46
N SER A 9 -3.94 -5.05 -11.08
CA SER A 9 -4.61 -4.66 -12.33
C SER A 9 -3.76 -4.94 -13.58
N LYS A 10 -2.54 -5.46 -13.40
CA LYS A 10 -1.62 -5.81 -14.48
C LYS A 10 -1.74 -7.29 -14.83
N GLU A 11 -1.76 -7.61 -16.13
CA GLU A 11 -1.80 -8.98 -16.67
C GLU A 11 -0.64 -9.85 -16.14
N LYS A 12 0.56 -9.26 -15.99
CA LYS A 12 1.77 -9.93 -15.45
C LYS A 12 2.26 -9.28 -14.16
N GLY A 13 1.36 -9.06 -13.21
CA GLY A 13 1.71 -8.60 -11.86
C GLY A 13 1.50 -9.71 -10.83
N THR A 14 2.40 -9.84 -9.85
CA THR A 14 2.22 -10.83 -8.76
C THR A 14 1.20 -10.40 -7.71
N GLY A 15 0.94 -9.09 -7.61
CA GLY A 15 0.04 -8.51 -6.63
C GLY A 15 0.50 -8.63 -5.16
N LEU A 16 1.79 -8.88 -4.93
CA LEU A 16 2.34 -9.08 -3.58
C LEU A 16 2.98 -7.83 -2.97
N GLY A 17 3.42 -6.87 -3.80
CA GLY A 17 4.21 -5.74 -3.33
C GLY A 17 3.50 -4.90 -2.25
N LEU A 18 2.28 -4.45 -2.55
CA LEU A 18 1.53 -3.58 -1.62
C LEU A 18 1.11 -4.32 -0.34
N PHE A 19 0.77 -5.61 -0.43
CA PHE A 19 0.49 -6.46 0.72
C PHE A 19 1.72 -6.61 1.63
N ILE A 20 2.91 -6.86 1.07
CA ILE A 20 4.15 -6.96 1.84
C ILE A 20 4.49 -5.62 2.50
N THR A 21 4.33 -4.50 1.78
CA THR A 21 4.56 -3.16 2.34
C THR A 21 3.63 -2.88 3.52
N ASP A 22 2.33 -3.18 3.41
CA ASP A 22 1.37 -3.01 4.52
C ASP A 22 1.76 -3.85 5.75
N SER A 23 2.16 -5.10 5.54
CA SER A 23 2.64 -5.98 6.61
C SER A 23 3.86 -5.39 7.35
N ILE A 24 4.87 -4.93 6.60
CA ILE A 24 6.09 -4.33 7.18
C ILE A 24 5.76 -3.05 7.96
N VAL A 25 4.95 -2.16 7.37
CA VAL A 25 4.60 -0.89 7.99
C VAL A 25 3.83 -1.11 9.29
N ARG A 26 2.89 -2.05 9.32
CA ARG A 26 2.16 -2.44 10.54
C ARG A 26 3.08 -3.03 11.61
N GLN A 27 4.04 -3.87 11.23
CA GLN A 27 5.03 -4.43 12.17
C GLN A 27 5.89 -3.33 12.82
N LEU A 28 6.11 -2.22 12.13
CA LEU A 28 6.81 -1.04 12.64
C LEU A 28 5.88 -0.08 13.41
N ASN A 29 4.66 -0.49 13.76
CA ASN A 29 3.62 0.35 14.37
C ASN A 29 3.29 1.61 13.54
N GLY A 30 3.50 1.54 12.23
CA GLY A 30 3.11 2.56 11.28
C GLY A 30 1.76 2.26 10.62
N ARG A 31 1.31 3.18 9.77
CA ARG A 31 0.15 2.99 8.90
C ARG A 31 0.40 3.55 7.50
N ILE A 32 -0.24 2.95 6.50
CA ILE A 32 -0.26 3.47 5.13
C ILE A 32 -1.48 4.37 4.95
N THR A 33 -1.29 5.55 4.38
CA THR A 33 -2.37 6.43 3.91
C THR A 33 -2.40 6.48 2.40
N LEU A 34 -3.61 6.64 1.82
CA LEU A 34 -3.81 6.70 0.38
C LEU A 34 -4.66 7.91 0.02
N ARG A 35 -4.18 8.71 -0.93
CA ARG A 35 -4.95 9.73 -1.63
C ARG A 35 -4.92 9.41 -3.11
N SER A 36 -6.07 9.20 -3.74
CA SER A 36 -6.16 8.85 -5.16
C SER A 36 -7.33 9.58 -5.80
N PHE A 37 -7.08 10.17 -6.97
CA PHE A 37 -8.10 10.84 -7.77
C PHE A 37 -7.99 10.39 -9.23
N PRO A 38 -9.10 9.97 -9.87
CA PRO A 38 -9.09 9.62 -11.29
C PRO A 38 -8.47 10.70 -12.16
N GLY A 39 -7.55 10.32 -13.05
CA GLY A 39 -6.83 11.24 -13.94
C GLY A 39 -5.70 12.05 -13.28
N GLN A 40 -5.51 11.98 -11.95
CA GLN A 40 -4.42 12.69 -11.24
C GLN A 40 -3.41 11.74 -10.59
N GLY A 41 -3.69 10.44 -10.60
CA GLY A 41 -2.82 9.42 -10.02
C GLY A 41 -3.14 9.12 -8.55
N SER A 42 -2.17 8.50 -7.88
CA SER A 42 -2.30 8.02 -6.50
C SER A 42 -1.04 8.33 -5.72
N VAL A 43 -1.21 8.78 -4.47
CA VAL A 43 -0.15 9.06 -3.51
C VAL A 43 -0.33 8.15 -2.30
N PHE A 44 0.71 7.38 -2.00
CA PHE A 44 0.78 6.55 -0.79
C PHE A 44 1.72 7.22 0.21
N GLY A 45 1.23 7.48 1.42
CA GLY A 45 2.01 7.99 2.54
C GLY A 45 2.28 6.89 3.56
N LEU A 46 3.43 6.95 4.23
CA LEU A 46 3.77 6.08 5.36
C LEU A 46 3.90 6.96 6.60
N GLU A 47 3.11 6.67 7.63
CA GLU A 47 3.13 7.39 8.89
C GLU A 47 3.63 6.47 10.00
N PHE A 48 4.62 6.94 10.76
CA PHE A 48 5.22 6.22 11.88
C PHE A 48 5.15 7.09 13.13
N LEU A 49 4.86 6.47 14.28
CA LEU A 49 4.92 7.18 15.57
C LEU A 49 6.38 7.41 15.94
N VAL A 50 6.70 8.65 16.30
CA VAL A 50 8.00 9.01 16.87
C VAL A 50 7.92 8.87 18.39
N LYS A 51 8.94 8.29 19.00
CA LYS A 51 9.08 8.21 20.47
C LYS A 51 9.44 9.56 21.07
#